data_AF-A0A7T0C2W8-F1
#
_entry.id   AF-A0A7T0C2W8-F1
#
_cell.length_a   1.000
_cell.length_b   1.000
_cell.length_c   1.000
_cell.angle_alpha   90.00
_cell.angle_beta   90.00
_cell.angle_gamma   90.00
#
_symmetry.space_group_name_H-M   'P 1'
#
loop_
_entity.id
_entity.type
_entity.pdbx_description
1 polymer ?
#
loop_
_entity_poly.entity_id
_entity_poly.type
_entity_poly.pdbx_seq_one_letter_code
_entity_poly.pdbx_strand_id
1 'polypeptide(L)'
;MDQETIYQVLKREIRDRKIPLSLGKTCPVKCTFCYEKDHSYYRKTFDIPLTTQEHWRFILDEIKKMPTRSQESWVIGGNEYMEWTDLFLHPRCMEWIEEFLETTDKNIIMFTVGYVEPKRINRLAEKYPGRINFELSVITLGKYRKQLMPNGPTAEQVLKIIDGPAVTSANFYSFGPQTMSADAKAISKINQKCLLWMGCLTPLKTLDEETTRVTRIGRQHLPDEARRIYESDLPNIQMIHTESYITAFLNRKKIAKTLDSCELEKSDSVVMAGNVYRVLSMMRPNRARYLYVPNATLGGDSDCSTLLTFNDVAARLSNQKRVYLPKVIMEGSSNEEKDISGNYFEDFAARFPRIQFKVLKKVNSTLSNRKLYEKGYLRNYVEDYLGNPLSKKFESIRLPN
;
A
#
# COMPACT_ATOMS: atom_id res chain seq x y z
N MET A 1 -19.22 7.32 -22.30
CA MET A 1 -18.61 8.46 -21.58
C MET A 1 -18.16 9.45 -22.63
N ASP A 2 -18.49 10.73 -22.51
CA ASP A 2 -18.07 11.75 -23.45
C ASP A 2 -16.57 12.08 -23.31
N GLN A 3 -15.97 12.67 -24.35
CA GLN A 3 -14.54 13.00 -24.37
C GLN A 3 -14.13 14.01 -23.28
N GLU A 4 -14.99 14.96 -22.94
CA GLU A 4 -14.68 15.97 -21.93
C GLU A 4 -14.52 15.29 -20.55
N THR A 5 -15.45 14.40 -20.20
CA THR A 5 -15.36 13.61 -18.96
C THR A 5 -14.06 12.80 -18.90
N ILE A 6 -13.63 12.17 -20.00
CA ILE A 6 -12.37 11.41 -20.06
C ILE A 6 -11.18 12.33 -19.78
N TYR A 7 -11.08 13.47 -20.47
CA TYR A 7 -9.98 14.42 -20.27
C TYR A 7 -9.94 15.01 -18.87
N GLN A 8 -11.10 15.23 -18.23
CA GLN A 8 -11.16 15.64 -16.82
C GLN A 8 -10.62 14.57 -15.87
N VAL A 9 -10.91 13.29 -16.11
CA VAL A 9 -10.34 12.19 -15.32
C VAL A 9 -8.82 12.10 -15.52
N LEU A 10 -8.34 12.15 -16.76
CA LEU A 10 -6.89 12.13 -17.05
C LEU A 10 -6.16 13.31 -16.39
N LYS A 11 -6.73 14.53 -16.43
CA LYS A 11 -6.17 15.70 -15.75
C LYS A 11 -6.08 15.52 -14.23
N ARG A 12 -7.04 14.85 -13.61
CA ARG A 12 -7.01 14.56 -12.17
C ARG A 12 -5.86 13.61 -11.82
N GLU A 13 -5.66 12.55 -12.58
CA GLU A 13 -4.53 11.63 -12.36
C GLU A 13 -3.17 12.33 -12.56
N ILE A 14 -3.06 13.18 -13.60
CA ILE A 14 -1.83 13.94 -13.88
C ILE A 14 -1.47 14.92 -12.76
N ARG A 15 -2.46 15.56 -12.14
CA ARG A 15 -2.24 16.44 -10.97
C ARG A 15 -1.56 15.71 -9.83
N ASP A 16 -1.88 14.42 -9.66
CA ASP A 16 -1.32 13.52 -8.66
C ASP A 16 -0.01 12.83 -9.12
N ARG A 17 0.64 13.35 -10.19
CA ARG A 17 1.91 12.83 -10.72
C ARG A 17 1.83 11.41 -11.28
N LYS A 18 0.70 11.08 -11.90
CA LYS A 18 0.54 9.82 -12.62
C LYS A 18 0.56 10.02 -14.12
N ILE A 19 0.92 8.96 -14.83
CA ILE A 19 0.83 8.81 -16.27
C ILE A 19 -0.35 7.84 -16.52
N PRO A 20 -1.57 8.36 -16.72
CA PRO A 20 -2.77 7.53 -16.76
C PRO A 20 -2.83 6.73 -18.07
N LEU A 21 -2.63 5.42 -17.98
CA LEU A 21 -2.82 4.48 -19.07
C LEU A 21 -3.96 3.51 -18.69
N SER A 22 -4.93 3.38 -19.57
CA SER A 22 -6.10 2.52 -19.39
C SER A 22 -6.02 1.31 -20.30
N LEU A 23 -6.38 0.15 -19.76
CA LEU A 23 -6.70 -1.07 -20.51
C LEU A 23 -8.21 -1.30 -20.65
N GLY A 24 -9.02 -0.35 -20.19
CA GLY A 24 -10.44 -0.56 -19.95
C GLY A 24 -10.71 -1.04 -18.53
N LYS A 25 -11.93 -1.53 -18.31
CA LYS A 25 -12.47 -1.77 -16.96
C LYS A 25 -11.89 -2.97 -16.24
N THR A 26 -11.38 -3.97 -16.95
CA THR A 26 -10.98 -5.21 -16.30
C THR A 26 -9.56 -5.62 -16.62
N CYS A 27 -8.80 -6.01 -15.60
CA CYS A 27 -7.44 -6.48 -15.80
C CYS A 27 -7.46 -7.93 -16.35
N PRO A 28 -6.79 -8.22 -17.48
CA PRO A 28 -6.75 -9.57 -18.05
C PRO A 28 -6.02 -10.60 -17.18
N VAL A 29 -5.19 -10.16 -16.22
CA VAL A 29 -4.39 -11.04 -15.35
C VAL A 29 -5.26 -11.86 -14.39
N LYS A 30 -6.41 -11.30 -13.99
CA LYS A 30 -7.40 -11.93 -13.09
C LYS A 30 -6.80 -12.43 -11.77
N CYS A 31 -5.87 -11.66 -11.21
CA CYS A 31 -5.28 -11.92 -9.90
C CYS A 31 -6.38 -12.11 -8.85
N THR A 32 -6.37 -13.23 -8.12
CA THR A 32 -7.44 -13.56 -7.18
C THR A 32 -7.44 -12.66 -5.95
N PHE A 33 -6.29 -12.07 -5.63
CA PHE A 33 -6.03 -11.18 -4.51
C PHE A 33 -6.08 -9.67 -4.85
N CYS A 34 -6.41 -9.31 -6.09
CA CYS A 34 -6.37 -7.90 -6.53
C CYS A 34 -7.58 -7.10 -6.02
N TYR A 35 -7.31 -5.84 -5.69
CA TYR A 35 -8.32 -4.85 -5.27
C TYR A 35 -9.33 -4.49 -6.36
N GLU A 36 -9.12 -4.87 -7.63
CA GLU A 36 -10.16 -4.80 -8.68
C GLU A 36 -11.46 -5.49 -8.23
N LYS A 37 -11.40 -6.52 -7.37
CA LYS A 37 -12.62 -7.19 -6.90
C LYS A 37 -13.37 -6.43 -5.80
N ASP A 38 -12.83 -5.34 -5.27
CA ASP A 38 -13.42 -4.54 -4.18
C ASP A 38 -13.76 -3.11 -4.63
N HIS A 39 -14.62 -3.00 -5.65
CA HIS A 39 -15.20 -1.71 -6.06
C HIS A 39 -16.30 -1.20 -5.12
N SER A 40 -16.71 -2.02 -4.13
CA SER A 40 -17.93 -1.77 -3.36
C SER A 40 -17.83 -0.59 -2.39
N TYR A 41 -16.63 -0.14 -2.02
CA TYR A 41 -16.51 0.70 -0.82
C TYR A 41 -15.66 1.99 -0.92
N TYR A 42 -14.71 2.15 -1.86
CA TYR A 42 -13.66 3.18 -1.66
C TYR A 42 -13.23 4.03 -2.85
N ARG A 43 -13.54 3.69 -4.10
CA ARG A 43 -13.14 4.51 -5.26
C ARG A 43 -14.28 4.65 -6.24
N LYS A 44 -14.61 5.90 -6.56
CA LYS A 44 -15.34 6.19 -7.79
C LYS A 44 -14.38 6.00 -8.95
N THR A 45 -14.28 4.77 -9.44
CA THR A 45 -13.62 4.50 -10.72
C THR A 45 -14.58 4.85 -11.85
N PHE A 46 -14.01 5.34 -12.94
CA PHE A 46 -14.72 5.65 -14.16
C PHE A 46 -14.37 4.58 -15.19
N ASP A 47 -15.35 4.19 -16.00
CA ASP A 47 -15.18 3.26 -17.12
C ASP A 47 -14.40 3.92 -18.27
N ILE A 48 -13.13 4.27 -18.02
CA ILE A 48 -12.23 4.89 -18.99
C ILE A 48 -11.87 3.85 -20.05
N PRO A 49 -12.11 4.13 -21.34
CA PRO A 49 -11.79 3.19 -22.42
C PRO A 49 -10.27 2.99 -22.55
N LEU A 50 -9.87 2.01 -23.36
CA LEU A 50 -8.47 1.81 -23.76
C LEU A 50 -7.84 3.13 -24.21
N THR A 51 -6.63 3.44 -23.71
CA THR A 51 -5.93 4.65 -24.10
C THR A 51 -5.65 4.67 -25.60
N THR A 52 -5.98 5.76 -26.29
CA THR A 52 -5.72 5.94 -27.72
C THR A 52 -4.48 6.83 -27.93
N GLN A 53 -4.01 6.98 -29.17
CA GLN A 53 -2.95 7.94 -29.48
C GLN A 53 -3.35 9.38 -29.15
N GLU A 54 -4.63 9.73 -29.35
CA GLU A 54 -5.14 11.06 -29.04
C GLU A 54 -5.05 11.33 -27.52
N HIS A 55 -5.49 10.38 -26.71
CA HIS A 55 -5.36 10.45 -25.25
C HIS A 55 -3.89 10.56 -24.83
N TRP A 56 -2.99 9.77 -25.44
CA TRP A 56 -1.57 9.82 -25.14
C TRP A 56 -0.94 11.19 -25.43
N ARG A 57 -1.23 11.78 -26.60
CA ARG A 57 -0.75 13.14 -26.94
C ARG A 57 -1.22 14.17 -25.90
N PHE A 58 -2.51 14.11 -25.54
CA PHE A 58 -3.06 14.96 -24.49
C PHE A 58 -2.34 14.77 -23.15
N ILE A 59 -2.14 13.52 -22.71
CA ILE A 59 -1.45 13.20 -21.45
C ILE A 59 -0.03 13.78 -21.48
N LEU A 60 0.72 13.54 -22.55
CA LEU A 60 2.10 13.99 -22.69
C LEU A 60 2.20 15.52 -22.68
N ASP A 61 1.31 16.21 -23.39
CA ASP A 61 1.27 17.67 -23.44
C ASP A 61 0.91 18.29 -22.08
N GLU A 62 -0.04 17.71 -21.35
CA GLU A 62 -0.39 18.16 -20.00
C GLU A 62 0.78 17.94 -19.01
N ILE A 63 1.48 16.81 -19.10
CA ILE A 63 2.63 16.52 -18.24
C ILE A 63 3.81 17.47 -18.54
N LYS A 64 4.07 17.76 -19.82
CA LYS A 64 5.14 18.70 -20.24
C LYS A 64 4.95 20.11 -19.68
N LYS A 65 3.71 20.55 -19.44
CA LYS A 65 3.41 21.84 -18.82
C LYS A 65 3.80 21.91 -17.34
N MET A 66 4.00 20.76 -16.68
CA MET A 66 4.31 20.72 -15.26
C MET A 66 5.82 20.80 -15.01
N PRO A 67 6.28 21.53 -13.98
CA PRO A 67 7.71 21.65 -13.67
C PRO A 67 8.31 20.30 -13.26
N THR A 68 9.55 20.06 -13.67
CA THR A 68 10.30 18.87 -13.27
C THR A 68 10.93 19.05 -11.90
N ARG A 69 10.89 17.98 -11.10
CA ARG A 69 11.48 17.93 -9.75
C ARG A 69 12.37 16.72 -9.68
N SER A 70 13.65 16.92 -9.36
CA SER A 70 14.69 15.88 -9.41
C SER A 70 14.44 14.68 -8.49
N GLN A 71 13.70 14.88 -7.40
CA GLN A 71 13.36 13.86 -6.41
C GLN A 71 11.97 13.23 -6.66
N GLU A 72 11.29 13.60 -7.74
CA GLU A 72 9.93 13.12 -8.05
C GLU A 72 9.99 12.05 -9.14
N SER A 73 9.16 11.02 -9.00
CA SER A 73 8.93 10.00 -10.04
C SER A 73 7.45 9.95 -10.37
N TRP A 74 7.14 9.86 -11.66
CA TRP A 74 5.78 9.81 -12.17
C TRP A 74 5.28 8.37 -12.23
N VAL A 75 4.13 8.09 -11.63
CA VAL A 75 3.59 6.73 -11.52
C VAL A 75 2.84 6.35 -12.80
N ILE A 76 3.32 5.35 -13.54
CA ILE A 76 2.63 4.83 -14.72
C ILE A 76 1.54 3.84 -14.29
N GLY A 77 0.30 4.04 -14.77
CA GLY A 77 -0.82 3.12 -14.53
C GLY A 77 -1.42 3.17 -13.12
N GLY A 78 -0.93 4.06 -12.24
CA GLY A 78 -1.53 4.29 -10.93
C GLY A 78 -2.83 5.07 -11.09
N ASN A 79 -3.98 4.40 -10.95
CA ASN A 79 -5.26 5.01 -11.30
C ASN A 79 -6.15 5.15 -10.04
N GLU A 80 -6.30 6.36 -9.51
CA GLU A 80 -7.25 6.63 -8.41
C GLU A 80 -8.71 6.59 -8.90
N TYR A 81 -8.90 7.04 -10.13
CA TYR A 81 -10.19 7.24 -10.79
C TYR A 81 -10.37 6.29 -11.98
N MET A 82 -9.42 5.40 -12.24
CA MET A 82 -9.48 4.39 -13.29
C MET A 82 -9.04 3.04 -12.72
N GLU A 83 -9.19 1.98 -13.52
CA GLU A 83 -8.92 0.63 -13.04
C GLU A 83 -7.43 0.29 -12.98
N TRP A 84 -7.05 -0.43 -11.93
CA TRP A 84 -5.67 -0.89 -11.74
C TRP A 84 -5.43 -2.10 -12.64
N THR A 85 -4.59 -1.90 -13.66
CA THR A 85 -4.33 -2.92 -14.69
C THR A 85 -2.83 -3.03 -14.95
N ASP A 86 -2.38 -4.19 -15.46
CA ASP A 86 -0.98 -4.34 -15.80
C ASP A 86 -0.65 -3.55 -17.08
N LEU A 87 0.12 -2.48 -16.94
CA LEU A 87 0.39 -1.51 -18.00
C LEU A 87 0.96 -2.12 -19.29
N PHE A 88 1.75 -3.20 -19.20
CA PHE A 88 2.43 -3.79 -20.36
C PHE A 88 1.52 -4.65 -21.23
N LEU A 89 0.28 -4.92 -20.78
CA LEU A 89 -0.73 -5.51 -21.66
C LEU A 89 -1.26 -4.48 -22.69
N HIS A 90 -0.96 -3.20 -22.52
CA HIS A 90 -1.32 -2.19 -23.52
C HIS A 90 -0.33 -2.29 -24.69
N PRO A 91 -0.79 -2.50 -25.95
CA PRO A 91 0.07 -2.82 -27.09
C PRO A 91 1.14 -1.74 -27.38
N ARG A 92 0.85 -0.50 -26.98
CA ARG A 92 1.72 0.68 -27.18
C ARG A 92 2.45 1.15 -25.93
N CYS A 93 2.34 0.42 -24.82
CA CYS A 93 2.92 0.87 -23.54
C CYS A 93 4.42 1.15 -23.65
N MET A 94 5.19 0.20 -24.21
CA MET A 94 6.63 0.37 -24.37
C MET A 94 7.01 1.53 -25.31
N GLU A 95 6.23 1.75 -26.36
CA GLU A 95 6.43 2.87 -27.30
C GLU A 95 6.23 4.21 -26.59
N TRP A 96 5.16 4.33 -25.80
CA TRP A 96 4.86 5.55 -25.05
C TRP A 96 5.82 5.79 -23.89
N ILE A 97 6.32 4.75 -23.23
CA ILE A 97 7.38 4.90 -22.22
C ILE A 97 8.66 5.45 -22.88
N GLU A 98 9.02 4.93 -24.04
CA GLU A 98 10.18 5.41 -24.81
C GLU A 98 9.99 6.88 -25.23
N GLU A 99 8.85 7.24 -25.81
CA GLU A 99 8.52 8.63 -26.17
C GLU A 99 8.52 9.57 -24.96
N PHE A 100 8.00 9.11 -23.81
CA PHE A 100 8.01 9.89 -22.58
C PHE A 100 9.43 10.19 -22.10
N LEU A 101 10.30 9.18 -22.09
CA LEU A 101 11.69 9.34 -21.67
C LEU A 101 12.50 10.20 -22.65
N GLU A 102 12.18 10.15 -23.95
CA GLU A 102 12.80 10.97 -24.99
C GLU A 102 12.38 12.44 -24.93
N THR A 103 11.10 12.70 -24.68
CA THR A 103 10.52 14.04 -24.83
C THR A 103 10.31 14.77 -23.51
N THR A 104 10.66 14.16 -22.39
CA THR A 104 10.61 14.76 -21.05
C THR A 104 11.90 14.49 -20.30
N ASP A 105 12.17 15.28 -19.27
CA ASP A 105 13.26 15.14 -18.31
C ASP A 105 12.82 14.47 -16.99
N LYS A 106 11.62 13.86 -16.97
CA LYS A 106 10.97 13.34 -15.76
C LYS A 106 11.34 11.88 -15.49
N ASN A 107 11.41 11.51 -14.22
CA ASN A 107 11.59 10.10 -13.81
C ASN A 107 10.25 9.38 -13.80
N ILE A 108 10.26 8.07 -14.00
CA ILE A 108 9.08 7.20 -13.96
C ILE A 108 9.23 6.11 -12.91
N ILE A 109 8.10 5.75 -12.30
CA ILE A 109 7.96 4.54 -11.50
C ILE A 109 6.84 3.70 -12.10
N MET A 110 7.06 2.39 -12.22
CA MET A 110 6.12 1.47 -12.83
C MET A 110 5.93 0.22 -11.97
N PHE A 111 4.69 -0.27 -11.92
CA PHE A 111 4.31 -1.48 -11.22
C PHE A 111 3.76 -2.48 -12.23
N THR A 112 4.30 -3.70 -12.26
CA THR A 112 3.84 -4.75 -13.19
C THR A 112 4.01 -6.14 -12.60
N VAL A 113 3.19 -7.10 -13.04
CA VAL A 113 3.39 -8.53 -12.77
C VAL A 113 4.41 -9.18 -13.71
N GLY A 114 4.85 -8.47 -14.77
CA GLY A 114 5.97 -8.88 -15.63
C GLY A 114 5.61 -9.31 -17.05
N TYR A 115 4.67 -8.64 -17.73
CA TYR A 115 4.45 -8.85 -19.18
C TYR A 115 5.42 -8.07 -20.07
N VAL A 116 6.33 -7.30 -19.48
CA VAL A 116 7.32 -6.53 -20.22
C VAL A 116 8.28 -7.43 -21.01
N GLU A 117 8.72 -6.94 -22.17
CA GLU A 117 9.84 -7.54 -22.90
C GLU A 117 11.17 -7.15 -22.22
N PRO A 118 11.93 -8.11 -21.64
CA PRO A 118 13.11 -7.79 -20.82
C PRO A 118 14.17 -6.98 -21.56
N LYS A 119 14.48 -7.35 -22.81
CA LYS A 119 15.52 -6.70 -23.61
C LYS A 119 15.21 -5.22 -23.88
N ARG A 120 13.94 -4.90 -24.13
CA ARG A 120 13.53 -3.54 -24.48
C ARG A 120 13.56 -2.62 -23.27
N ILE A 121 13.05 -3.07 -22.11
CA ILE A 121 13.09 -2.24 -20.90
C ILE A 121 14.51 -2.04 -20.37
N ASN A 122 15.37 -3.07 -20.45
CA ASN A 122 16.77 -2.95 -20.02
C ASN A 122 17.54 -1.95 -20.88
N ARG A 123 17.32 -1.96 -22.20
CA ARG A 123 17.90 -0.94 -23.11
C ARG A 123 17.47 0.47 -22.73
N LEU A 124 16.21 0.67 -22.34
CA LEU A 124 15.74 1.99 -21.90
C LEU A 124 16.37 2.39 -20.56
N ALA A 125 16.52 1.46 -19.62
CA ALA A 125 17.17 1.72 -18.33
C ALA A 125 18.66 2.09 -18.50
N GLU A 126 19.35 1.47 -19.46
CA GLU A 126 20.74 1.81 -19.83
C GLU A 126 20.83 3.17 -20.54
N LYS A 127 19.90 3.48 -21.46
CA LYS A 127 19.83 4.76 -22.18
C LYS A 127 19.48 5.93 -21.24
N TYR A 128 18.67 5.68 -20.22
CA TYR A 128 18.16 6.68 -19.27
C TYR A 128 18.47 6.29 -17.81
N PRO A 129 19.75 6.27 -17.41
CA PRO A 129 20.15 5.79 -16.09
C PRO A 129 19.51 6.61 -14.97
N GLY A 130 18.94 5.92 -13.98
CA GLY A 130 18.30 6.55 -12.81
C GLY A 130 16.91 7.15 -13.06
N ARG A 131 16.39 7.08 -14.30
CA ARG A 131 15.06 7.63 -14.63
C ARG A 131 13.93 6.61 -14.55
N ILE A 132 14.24 5.32 -14.43
CA ILE A 132 13.26 4.23 -14.43
C ILE A 132 13.35 3.49 -13.09
N ASN A 133 12.28 3.58 -12.30
CA ASN A 133 12.07 2.77 -11.11
C ASN A 133 11.07 1.66 -11.45
N PHE A 134 11.56 0.43 -11.62
CA PHE A 134 10.73 -0.71 -12.02
C PHE A 134 10.45 -1.60 -10.81
N GLU A 135 9.20 -1.58 -10.35
CA GLU A 135 8.72 -2.43 -9.27
C GLU A 135 8.00 -3.67 -9.83
N LEU A 136 8.62 -4.84 -9.65
CA LEU A 136 8.09 -6.10 -10.16
C LEU A 136 7.28 -6.83 -9.09
N SER A 137 5.98 -7.03 -9.36
CA SER A 137 5.07 -7.85 -8.56
C SER A 137 5.28 -9.33 -8.87
N VAL A 138 6.32 -9.91 -8.25
CA VAL A 138 6.63 -11.34 -8.36
C VAL A 138 5.51 -12.18 -7.75
N ILE A 139 4.95 -11.75 -6.61
CA ILE A 139 3.97 -12.46 -5.78
C ILE A 139 4.53 -13.78 -5.22
N THR A 140 4.79 -14.75 -6.09
CA THR A 140 5.56 -15.95 -5.78
C THR A 140 6.11 -16.60 -7.07
N LEU A 141 7.25 -17.28 -6.98
CA LEU A 141 7.78 -18.14 -8.04
C LEU A 141 7.32 -19.60 -7.90
N GLY A 142 6.67 -19.93 -6.78
CA GLY A 142 6.27 -21.30 -6.44
C GLY A 142 4.90 -21.74 -6.95
N LYS A 143 4.42 -22.86 -6.40
CA LYS A 143 3.20 -23.57 -6.81
C LYS A 143 1.91 -22.72 -6.77
N TYR A 144 1.84 -21.72 -5.90
CA TYR A 144 0.65 -20.87 -5.76
C TYR A 144 0.50 -19.83 -6.87
N ARG A 145 1.52 -19.66 -7.74
CA ARG A 145 1.50 -18.64 -8.78
C ARG A 145 0.29 -18.75 -9.71
N LYS A 146 0.01 -19.95 -10.24
CA LYS A 146 -1.12 -20.17 -11.15
C LYS A 146 -2.49 -20.02 -10.45
N GLN A 147 -2.56 -20.35 -9.16
CA GLN A 147 -3.77 -20.12 -8.37
C GLN A 147 -4.03 -18.62 -8.17
N LEU A 148 -3.01 -17.87 -7.76
CA LEU A 148 -3.12 -16.46 -7.41
C LEU A 148 -3.17 -15.53 -8.62
N MET A 149 -2.49 -15.91 -9.72
CA MET A 149 -2.44 -15.17 -10.98
C MET A 149 -2.69 -16.13 -12.16
N PRO A 150 -3.95 -16.55 -12.41
CA PRO A 150 -4.28 -17.57 -13.40
C PRO A 150 -3.75 -17.28 -14.80
N ASN A 151 -3.79 -16.01 -15.21
CA ASN A 151 -3.31 -15.58 -16.53
C ASN A 151 -1.92 -14.92 -16.48
N GLY A 152 -1.30 -14.81 -15.29
CA GLY A 152 -0.04 -14.11 -15.06
C GLY A 152 1.16 -14.70 -15.82
N PRO A 153 2.27 -13.94 -15.96
CA PRO A 153 3.48 -14.44 -16.62
C PRO A 153 4.07 -15.62 -15.86
N THR A 154 4.84 -16.49 -16.53
CA THR A 154 5.49 -17.64 -15.89
C THR A 154 6.59 -17.22 -14.92
N ALA A 155 6.97 -18.08 -13.98
CA ALA A 155 8.12 -17.82 -13.10
C ALA A 155 9.41 -17.58 -13.89
N GLU A 156 9.63 -18.34 -14.97
CA GLU A 156 10.79 -18.17 -15.86
C GLU A 156 10.81 -16.77 -16.51
N GLN A 157 9.66 -16.28 -16.98
CA GLN A 157 9.56 -14.93 -17.56
C GLN A 157 9.91 -13.86 -16.52
N VAL A 158 9.37 -13.97 -15.31
CA VAL A 158 9.68 -13.05 -14.20
C VAL A 158 11.17 -13.06 -13.89
N LEU A 159 11.81 -14.23 -13.82
CA LEU A 159 13.24 -14.34 -13.54
C LEU A 159 14.10 -13.69 -14.63
N LYS A 160 13.70 -13.79 -15.92
CA LYS A 160 14.37 -13.09 -17.03
C LYS A 160 14.26 -11.56 -16.92
N ILE A 161 13.17 -11.05 -16.34
CA ILE A 161 13.00 -9.61 -16.08
C ILE A 161 13.90 -9.18 -14.92
N ILE A 162 13.94 -9.97 -13.83
CA ILE A 162 14.74 -9.70 -12.63
C ILE A 162 16.24 -9.59 -12.94
N ASP A 163 16.73 -10.38 -13.89
CA ASP A 163 18.13 -10.34 -14.36
C ASP A 163 18.52 -8.97 -14.97
N GLY A 164 17.54 -8.13 -15.30
CA GLY A 164 17.75 -6.84 -15.92
C GLY A 164 18.13 -5.70 -14.94
N PRO A 165 18.94 -4.71 -15.40
CA PRO A 165 19.26 -3.52 -14.60
C PRO A 165 18.07 -2.59 -14.37
N ALA A 166 16.96 -2.77 -15.09
CA ALA A 166 15.76 -1.96 -14.92
C ALA A 166 15.06 -2.22 -13.58
N VAL A 167 15.10 -3.47 -13.07
CA VAL A 167 14.33 -3.88 -11.88
C VAL A 167 14.94 -3.31 -10.61
N THR A 168 14.24 -2.35 -10.01
CA THR A 168 14.65 -1.70 -8.76
C THR A 168 14.19 -2.48 -7.53
N SER A 169 12.99 -3.07 -7.59
CA SER A 169 12.44 -3.86 -6.47
C SER A 169 11.60 -5.03 -6.96
N ALA A 170 11.55 -6.08 -6.14
CA ALA A 170 10.72 -7.26 -6.35
C ALA A 170 9.82 -7.51 -5.14
N ASN A 171 8.50 -7.52 -5.37
CA ASN A 171 7.47 -7.73 -4.37
C ASN A 171 7.00 -9.20 -4.36
N PHE A 172 7.17 -9.92 -3.25
CA PHE A 172 6.75 -11.32 -3.11
C PHE A 172 6.36 -11.66 -1.66
N TYR A 173 5.62 -12.75 -1.45
CA TYR A 173 4.91 -12.98 -0.20
C TYR A 173 5.02 -14.41 0.33
N SER A 174 4.81 -14.55 1.63
CA SER A 174 4.65 -15.84 2.31
C SER A 174 3.29 -16.45 1.98
N PHE A 175 3.30 -17.76 1.67
CA PHE A 175 2.13 -18.61 1.40
C PHE A 175 2.26 -19.98 2.10
N GLY A 176 3.19 -20.10 3.04
CA GLY A 176 3.51 -21.32 3.77
C GLY A 176 5.02 -21.49 3.97
N PRO A 177 5.45 -22.66 4.48
CA PRO A 177 6.86 -22.96 4.67
C PRO A 177 7.63 -22.93 3.34
N GLN A 178 8.81 -22.29 3.34
CA GLN A 178 9.74 -22.22 2.23
C GLN A 178 9.16 -21.66 0.93
N THR A 179 8.25 -20.68 1.03
CA THR A 179 7.75 -19.97 -0.15
C THR A 179 8.50 -18.66 -0.34
N MET A 180 8.38 -17.74 0.62
CA MET A 180 8.98 -16.40 0.55
C MET A 180 10.50 -16.48 0.63
N SER A 181 11.02 -17.36 1.48
CA SER A 181 12.46 -17.53 1.67
C SER A 181 13.14 -18.21 0.48
N ALA A 182 12.46 -19.13 -0.19
CA ALA A 182 12.94 -19.73 -1.44
C ALA A 182 12.95 -18.70 -2.57
N ASP A 183 11.88 -17.92 -2.69
CA ASP A 183 11.76 -16.85 -3.69
C ASP A 183 12.87 -15.78 -3.49
N ALA A 184 13.11 -15.35 -2.25
CA ALA A 184 14.20 -14.41 -1.92
C ALA A 184 15.58 -14.92 -2.37
N LYS A 185 15.90 -16.19 -2.09
CA LYS A 185 17.17 -16.81 -2.48
C LYS A 185 17.31 -16.91 -4.00
N ALA A 186 16.24 -17.29 -4.70
CA ALA A 186 16.23 -17.38 -6.15
C ALA A 186 16.45 -16.02 -6.82
N ILE A 187 15.75 -14.98 -6.34
CA ILE A 187 15.89 -13.61 -6.83
C ILE A 187 17.30 -13.07 -6.54
N SER A 188 17.78 -13.23 -5.31
CA SER A 188 19.12 -12.77 -4.89
C SER A 188 20.26 -13.39 -5.71
N LYS A 189 20.14 -14.67 -6.07
CA LYS A 189 21.12 -15.36 -6.93
C LYS A 189 21.24 -14.71 -8.32
N ILE A 190 20.15 -14.17 -8.84
CA ILE A 190 20.09 -13.55 -10.17
C ILE A 190 20.47 -12.07 -10.09
N ASN A 191 19.86 -11.32 -9.16
CA ASN A 191 20.07 -9.90 -9.03
C ASN A 191 20.24 -9.50 -7.55
N GLN A 192 21.49 -9.33 -7.15
CA GLN A 192 21.88 -8.91 -5.79
C GLN A 192 21.60 -7.43 -5.51
N LYS A 193 21.36 -6.61 -6.54
CA LYS A 193 21.10 -5.17 -6.42
C LYS A 193 19.60 -4.86 -6.29
N CYS A 194 18.74 -5.81 -6.67
CA CYS A 194 17.30 -5.67 -6.55
C CYS A 194 16.90 -5.57 -5.07
N LEU A 195 16.05 -4.60 -4.72
CA LEU A 195 15.46 -4.54 -3.40
C LEU A 195 14.43 -5.66 -3.25
N LEU A 196 14.58 -6.48 -2.21
CA LEU A 196 13.62 -7.54 -1.88
C LEU A 196 12.52 -6.96 -0.99
N TRP A 197 11.31 -6.86 -1.51
CA TRP A 197 10.14 -6.36 -0.77
C TRP A 197 9.20 -7.52 -0.45
N MET A 198 9.13 -7.87 0.83
CA MET A 198 8.53 -9.12 1.29
C MET A 198 7.28 -8.89 2.14
N GLY A 199 6.55 -9.94 2.53
CA GLY A 199 5.46 -9.81 3.49
C GLY A 199 4.42 -10.92 3.40
N CYS A 200 3.20 -10.61 3.77
CA CYS A 200 2.03 -11.44 3.49
C CYS A 200 0.93 -10.58 2.82
N LEU A 201 0.06 -11.24 2.05
CA LEU A 201 -1.14 -10.60 1.53
C LEU A 201 -2.19 -10.49 2.62
N THR A 202 -2.90 -9.37 2.66
CA THR A 202 -4.03 -9.16 3.58
C THR A 202 -5.26 -9.91 3.07
N PRO A 203 -5.92 -10.75 3.87
CA PRO A 203 -7.21 -11.35 3.49
C PRO A 203 -8.30 -10.27 3.50
N LEU A 204 -8.79 -9.90 2.32
CA LEU A 204 -9.92 -8.97 2.16
C LEU A 204 -11.24 -9.75 2.15
N LYS A 205 -12.34 -9.08 2.52
CA LYS A 205 -13.69 -9.68 2.54
C LYS A 205 -14.15 -10.22 1.18
N THR A 206 -13.65 -9.64 0.10
CA THR A 206 -14.04 -9.96 -1.29
C THR A 206 -13.26 -11.14 -1.88
N LEU A 207 -12.25 -11.66 -1.18
CA LEU A 207 -11.48 -12.81 -1.64
C LEU A 207 -12.30 -14.08 -1.50
N ASP A 208 -12.14 -14.99 -2.45
CA ASP A 208 -12.70 -16.34 -2.33
C ASP A 208 -12.07 -17.10 -1.13
N GLU A 209 -12.75 -18.14 -0.68
CA GLU A 209 -12.35 -18.92 0.50
C GLU A 209 -10.93 -19.52 0.34
N GLU A 210 -10.59 -19.98 -0.86
CA GLU A 210 -9.31 -20.63 -1.12
C GLU A 210 -8.15 -19.62 -1.06
N THR A 211 -8.30 -18.49 -1.73
CA THR A 211 -7.35 -17.37 -1.68
C THR A 211 -7.21 -16.86 -0.25
N THR A 212 -8.33 -16.69 0.47
CA THR A 212 -8.33 -16.28 1.89
C THR A 212 -7.57 -17.25 2.78
N ARG A 213 -7.72 -18.56 2.55
CA ARG A 213 -6.98 -19.59 3.28
C ARG A 213 -5.48 -19.49 3.03
N VAL A 214 -5.07 -19.31 1.77
CA VAL A 214 -3.65 -19.20 1.39
C VAL A 214 -3.00 -17.95 1.98
N THR A 215 -3.67 -16.80 1.98
CA THR A 215 -3.14 -15.58 2.60
C THR A 215 -2.99 -15.71 4.12
N ARG A 216 -3.97 -16.33 4.80
CA ARG A 216 -3.89 -16.62 6.25
C ARG A 216 -2.75 -17.58 6.60
N ILE A 217 -2.55 -18.64 5.82
CA ILE A 217 -1.40 -19.55 6.00
C ILE A 217 -0.09 -18.79 5.81
N GLY A 218 -0.03 -17.94 4.79
CA GLY A 218 1.12 -17.07 4.54
C GLY A 218 1.48 -16.21 5.73
N ARG A 219 0.47 -15.53 6.30
CA ARG A 219 0.61 -14.70 7.50
C ARG A 219 1.13 -15.50 8.70
N GLN A 220 0.60 -16.71 8.93
CA GLN A 220 1.06 -17.59 10.03
C GLN A 220 2.54 -17.95 9.92
N HIS A 221 3.05 -18.17 8.70
CA HIS A 221 4.44 -18.56 8.47
C HIS A 221 5.39 -17.37 8.26
N LEU A 222 4.88 -16.15 8.20
CA LEU A 222 5.69 -14.95 7.98
C LEU A 222 6.86 -14.82 8.98
N PRO A 223 6.71 -15.07 10.29
CA PRO A 223 7.82 -15.00 11.24
C PRO A 223 8.98 -15.94 10.91
N ASP A 224 8.67 -17.19 10.54
CA ASP A 224 9.68 -18.21 10.26
C ASP A 224 10.34 -17.99 8.90
N GLU A 225 9.57 -17.59 7.88
CA GLU A 225 10.12 -17.22 6.58
C GLU A 225 11.03 -15.99 6.70
N ALA A 226 10.64 -14.98 7.49
CA ALA A 226 11.46 -13.79 7.72
C ALA A 226 12.79 -14.11 8.41
N ARG A 227 12.78 -14.98 9.44
CA ARG A 227 14.01 -15.45 10.09
C ARG A 227 14.93 -16.19 9.12
N ARG A 228 14.38 -17.12 8.33
CA ARG A 228 15.17 -17.86 7.33
C ARG A 228 15.88 -16.94 6.35
N ILE A 229 15.22 -15.87 5.92
CA ILE A 229 15.80 -14.90 4.97
C ILE A 229 16.89 -14.08 5.66
N TYR A 230 16.61 -13.57 6.86
CA TYR A 230 17.56 -12.80 7.66
C TYR A 230 18.83 -13.62 7.97
N GLU A 231 18.68 -14.90 8.34
CA GLU A 231 19.78 -15.84 8.59
C GLU A 231 20.53 -16.26 7.31
N SER A 232 19.94 -16.06 6.14
CA SER A 232 20.60 -16.38 4.86
C SER A 232 21.58 -15.31 4.41
N ASP A 233 21.68 -14.19 5.12
CA ASP A 233 22.63 -13.09 4.88
C ASP A 233 22.71 -12.66 3.41
N LEU A 234 21.54 -12.49 2.79
CA LEU A 234 21.46 -12.11 1.37
C LEU A 234 22.03 -10.70 1.18
N PRO A 235 22.82 -10.44 0.12
CA PRO A 235 23.44 -9.14 -0.12
C PRO A 235 22.44 -8.03 -0.47
N ASN A 236 21.20 -8.39 -0.79
CA ASN A 236 20.14 -7.47 -1.15
C ASN A 236 19.70 -6.62 0.05
N ILE A 237 19.24 -5.40 -0.23
CA ILE A 237 18.43 -4.64 0.72
C ILE A 237 17.09 -5.37 0.88
N GLN A 238 16.73 -5.68 2.12
CA GLN A 238 15.58 -6.49 2.47
C GLN A 238 14.55 -5.66 3.25
N MET A 239 13.42 -5.42 2.60
CA MET A 239 12.25 -4.76 3.16
C MET A 239 11.14 -5.79 3.39
N ILE A 240 10.33 -5.58 4.41
CA ILE A 240 9.18 -6.40 4.73
C ILE A 240 7.98 -5.48 5.00
N HIS A 241 6.91 -5.71 4.26
CA HIS A 241 5.60 -5.15 4.53
C HIS A 241 5.13 -5.72 5.87
N THR A 242 5.36 -4.93 6.91
CA THR A 242 4.97 -5.29 8.26
C THR A 242 3.49 -5.02 8.43
N GLU A 243 2.76 -6.00 8.95
CA GLU A 243 1.37 -5.77 9.33
C GLU A 243 1.27 -4.60 10.32
N SER A 244 0.12 -3.92 10.32
CA SER A 244 -0.04 -2.64 11.02
C SER A 244 0.29 -2.72 12.51
N TYR A 245 0.09 -3.86 13.17
CA TYR A 245 0.45 -4.06 14.58
C TYR A 245 1.96 -4.18 14.81
N ILE A 246 2.72 -4.76 13.88
CA ILE A 246 4.19 -4.80 13.93
C ILE A 246 4.72 -3.38 13.80
N THR A 247 4.25 -2.62 12.79
CA THR A 247 4.63 -1.21 12.61
C THR A 247 4.34 -0.40 13.87
N ALA A 248 3.16 -0.58 14.47
CA ALA A 248 2.80 0.11 15.72
C ALA A 248 3.74 -0.27 16.87
N PHE A 249 4.06 -1.55 17.03
CA PHE A 249 4.98 -2.00 18.08
C PHE A 249 6.38 -1.43 17.89
N LEU A 250 6.94 -1.47 16.68
CA LEU A 250 8.25 -0.90 16.39
C LEU A 250 8.29 0.62 16.65
N ASN A 251 7.14 1.29 16.55
CA ASN A 251 6.98 2.72 16.83
C ASN A 251 6.41 3.04 18.23
N ARG A 252 6.26 2.06 19.12
CA ARG A 252 5.55 2.19 20.40
C ARG A 252 5.99 3.36 21.28
N LYS A 253 7.30 3.60 21.39
CA LYS A 253 7.85 4.73 22.17
C LYS A 253 7.44 6.08 21.58
N LYS A 254 7.42 6.18 20.24
CA LYS A 254 7.01 7.40 19.54
C LYS A 254 5.50 7.61 19.66
N ILE A 255 4.70 6.56 19.51
CA ILE A 255 3.25 6.61 19.71
C ILE A 255 2.92 7.13 21.11
N ALA A 256 3.56 6.59 22.16
CA ALA A 256 3.39 7.06 23.53
C ALA A 256 3.78 8.54 23.70
N LYS A 257 4.95 8.95 23.18
CA LYS A 257 5.40 10.35 23.22
C LYS A 257 4.47 11.30 22.46
N THR A 258 3.96 10.87 21.31
CA THR A 258 3.01 11.67 20.52
C THR A 258 1.70 11.85 21.29
N LEU A 259 1.17 10.78 21.90
CA LEU A 259 -0.02 10.88 22.77
C LEU A 259 0.22 11.85 23.93
N ASP A 260 1.36 11.74 24.62
CA ASP A 260 1.69 12.62 25.74
C ASP A 260 1.71 14.10 25.29
N SER A 261 2.22 14.36 24.09
CA SER A 261 2.25 15.71 23.51
C SER A 261 0.89 16.24 23.06
N CYS A 262 -0.15 15.41 23.00
CA CYS A 262 -1.51 15.87 22.71
C CYS A 262 -2.19 16.50 23.94
N GLU A 263 -1.55 16.46 25.13
CA GLU A 263 -2.04 17.13 26.36
C GLU A 263 -3.47 16.75 26.74
N LEU A 264 -3.86 15.52 26.40
CA LEU A 264 -5.19 14.99 26.68
C LEU A 264 -5.42 14.87 28.19
N GLU A 265 -6.67 14.89 28.64
CA GLU A 265 -7.03 14.60 30.03
C GLU A 265 -7.46 13.13 30.19
N LYS A 266 -7.50 12.62 31.43
CA LYS A 266 -7.95 11.25 31.72
C LYS A 266 -9.40 10.99 31.29
N SER A 267 -10.22 12.04 31.26
CA SER A 267 -11.63 12.02 30.87
C SER A 267 -11.83 12.03 29.35
N ASP A 268 -10.80 12.45 28.59
CA ASP A 268 -10.89 12.61 27.14
C ASP A 268 -10.91 11.25 26.44
N SER A 269 -11.86 11.07 25.52
CA SER A 269 -11.97 9.86 24.69
C SER A 269 -11.23 10.04 23.38
N VAL A 270 -10.31 9.14 23.05
CA VAL A 270 -9.47 9.21 21.85
C VAL A 270 -9.72 8.00 20.98
N VAL A 271 -10.06 8.23 19.71
CA VAL A 271 -10.25 7.17 18.71
C VAL A 271 -8.91 6.57 18.31
N MET A 272 -8.86 5.24 18.23
CA MET A 272 -7.71 4.51 17.72
C MET A 272 -8.08 3.10 17.26
N ALA A 273 -7.34 2.58 16.29
CA ALA A 273 -7.43 1.19 15.87
C ALA A 273 -6.75 0.25 16.89
N GLY A 274 -6.90 -1.06 16.67
CA GLY A 274 -6.48 -2.10 17.61
C GLY A 274 -4.99 -2.07 17.94
N ASN A 275 -4.14 -1.82 16.94
CA ASN A 275 -2.70 -1.78 17.12
C ASN A 275 -2.24 -0.66 18.08
N VAL A 276 -2.75 0.56 17.89
CA VAL A 276 -2.44 1.72 18.73
C VAL A 276 -3.09 1.55 20.10
N TYR A 277 -4.30 1.00 20.18
CA TYR A 277 -4.94 0.64 21.44
C TYR A 277 -4.03 -0.26 22.28
N ARG A 278 -3.52 -1.36 21.70
CA ARG A 278 -2.62 -2.28 22.41
C ARG A 278 -1.34 -1.58 22.90
N VAL A 279 -0.71 -0.74 22.06
CA VAL A 279 0.48 0.03 22.46
C VAL A 279 0.17 0.93 23.65
N LEU A 280 -0.90 1.71 23.57
CA LEU A 280 -1.23 2.72 24.58
C LEU A 280 -1.74 2.09 25.87
N SER A 281 -2.54 1.03 25.79
CA SER A 281 -2.95 0.23 26.95
C SER A 281 -1.75 -0.42 27.65
N MET A 282 -0.73 -0.83 26.89
CA MET A 282 0.51 -1.37 27.46
C MET A 282 1.40 -0.30 28.13
N MET A 283 1.61 0.83 27.47
CA MET A 283 2.65 1.80 27.84
C MET A 283 2.15 3.05 28.57
N ARG A 284 0.87 3.35 28.47
CA ARG A 284 0.22 4.55 29.01
C ARG A 284 -1.16 4.21 29.62
N PRO A 285 -1.28 3.18 30.47
CA PRO A 285 -2.57 2.84 31.07
C PRO A 285 -3.15 4.07 31.80
N ASN A 286 -4.45 4.29 31.65
CA ASN A 286 -5.19 5.38 32.31
C ASN A 286 -4.72 6.81 31.97
N ARG A 287 -3.98 7.01 30.87
CA ARG A 287 -3.57 8.35 30.41
C ARG A 287 -4.73 9.12 29.76
N ALA A 288 -5.62 8.43 29.06
CA ALA A 288 -6.86 8.94 28.47
C ALA A 288 -7.85 7.76 28.34
N ARG A 289 -9.09 7.99 27.90
CA ARG A 289 -10.03 6.92 27.54
C ARG A 289 -9.76 6.48 26.11
N TYR A 290 -9.20 5.29 25.95
CA TYR A 290 -8.89 4.74 24.63
C TYR A 290 -10.13 4.11 24.02
N LEU A 291 -10.74 4.83 23.07
CA LEU A 291 -11.88 4.34 22.30
C LEU A 291 -11.35 3.49 21.15
N TYR A 292 -11.34 2.18 21.37
CA TYR A 292 -10.99 1.22 20.32
C TYR A 292 -12.09 1.18 19.26
N VAL A 293 -11.68 1.37 18.01
CA VAL A 293 -12.55 1.28 16.84
C VAL A 293 -12.09 0.11 15.97
N PRO A 294 -12.92 -0.92 15.78
CA PRO A 294 -12.64 -2.00 14.84
C PRO A 294 -12.76 -1.47 13.41
N ASN A 295 -11.88 -1.94 12.53
CA ASN A 295 -11.94 -1.60 11.10
C ASN A 295 -12.96 -2.50 10.38
N ALA A 296 -14.24 -2.35 10.74
CA ALA A 296 -15.31 -3.21 10.25
C ALA A 296 -15.59 -2.96 8.77
N THR A 297 -15.45 -1.70 8.31
CA THR A 297 -15.80 -1.30 6.94
C THR A 297 -14.90 -1.96 5.89
N LEU A 298 -13.60 -2.14 6.17
CA LEU A 298 -12.70 -2.88 5.27
C LEU A 298 -12.83 -4.41 5.36
N GLY A 299 -13.59 -4.94 6.32
CA GLY A 299 -13.98 -6.34 6.40
C GLY A 299 -12.83 -7.36 6.47
N GLY A 300 -11.62 -6.92 6.85
CA GLY A 300 -10.42 -7.77 6.95
C GLY A 300 -9.71 -7.62 8.29
N ASP A 301 -8.61 -8.35 8.49
CA ASP A 301 -7.84 -8.37 9.75
C ASP A 301 -6.97 -7.10 9.97
N SER A 302 -7.36 -5.96 9.40
CA SER A 302 -6.56 -4.73 9.43
C SER A 302 -6.81 -3.94 10.71
N ASP A 303 -5.75 -3.76 11.50
CA ASP A 303 -5.77 -2.96 12.72
C ASP A 303 -5.22 -1.54 12.52
N CYS A 304 -5.26 -0.97 11.30
CA CYS A 304 -4.60 0.32 11.03
C CYS A 304 -5.50 1.56 11.25
N SER A 305 -5.02 2.56 12.01
CA SER A 305 -5.73 3.83 12.22
C SER A 305 -5.90 4.68 10.96
N THR A 306 -5.01 4.56 9.97
CA THR A 306 -5.14 5.25 8.67
C THR A 306 -6.29 4.73 7.83
N LEU A 307 -6.82 3.56 8.22
CA LEU A 307 -7.84 2.85 7.48
C LEU A 307 -9.19 2.86 8.20
N LEU A 308 -9.32 3.61 9.29
CA LEU A 308 -10.60 3.78 9.97
C LEU A 308 -11.49 4.74 9.17
N THR A 309 -12.79 4.47 9.16
CA THR A 309 -13.80 5.37 8.61
C THR A 309 -14.60 6.06 9.71
N PHE A 310 -15.25 7.16 9.37
CA PHE A 310 -16.24 7.83 10.20
C PHE A 310 -17.44 6.94 10.53
N ASN A 311 -17.77 5.98 9.68
CA ASN A 311 -18.81 4.98 9.99
C ASN A 311 -18.34 3.97 11.04
N ASP A 312 -17.09 3.50 10.97
CA ASP A 312 -16.51 2.65 12.03
C ASP A 312 -16.50 3.40 13.37
N VAL A 313 -16.09 4.67 13.35
CA VAL A 313 -16.09 5.51 14.56
C VAL A 313 -17.49 5.67 15.12
N ALA A 314 -18.47 6.02 14.29
CA ALA A 314 -19.86 6.19 14.70
C ALA A 314 -20.45 4.95 15.37
N ALA A 315 -20.17 3.76 14.85
CA ALA A 315 -20.64 2.50 15.42
C ALA A 315 -20.14 2.26 16.86
N ARG A 316 -19.09 2.97 17.30
CA ARG A 316 -18.50 2.86 18.64
C ARG A 316 -18.84 4.03 19.55
N LEU A 317 -19.44 5.09 19.02
CA LEU A 317 -19.91 6.21 19.83
C LEU A 317 -21.17 5.78 20.60
N SER A 318 -21.20 6.15 21.87
CA SER A 318 -22.35 5.94 22.75
C SER A 318 -22.59 7.20 23.56
N ASN A 319 -21.88 7.35 24.68
CA ASN A 319 -22.15 8.36 25.70
C ASN A 319 -21.01 9.38 25.85
N GLN A 320 -20.10 9.48 24.87
CA GLN A 320 -18.99 10.42 24.94
C GLN A 320 -19.49 11.86 24.74
N LYS A 321 -19.08 12.78 25.62
CA LYS A 321 -19.33 14.23 25.44
C LYS A 321 -18.27 14.90 24.57
N ARG A 322 -17.05 14.37 24.58
CA ARG A 322 -15.91 14.87 23.81
C ARG A 322 -15.12 13.72 23.25
N VAL A 323 -14.81 13.79 21.95
CA VAL A 323 -14.08 12.74 21.21
C VAL A 323 -12.95 13.38 20.42
N TYR A 324 -11.75 12.85 20.60
CA TYR A 324 -10.57 13.25 19.86
C TYR A 324 -10.31 12.29 18.71
N LEU A 325 -10.22 12.84 17.50
CA LEU A 325 -9.96 12.10 16.28
C LEU A 325 -8.52 12.35 15.84
N PRO A 326 -7.70 11.29 15.67
CA PRO A 326 -6.45 11.38 14.92
C PRO A 326 -6.68 11.99 13.54
N LYS A 327 -5.89 13.01 13.16
CA LYS A 327 -6.02 13.67 11.85
C LYS A 327 -5.82 12.68 10.69
N VAL A 328 -5.01 11.65 10.88
CA VAL A 328 -4.78 10.58 9.91
C VAL A 328 -6.05 9.84 9.44
N ILE A 329 -7.16 9.91 10.19
CA ILE A 329 -8.46 9.33 9.79
C ILE A 329 -9.12 10.15 8.69
N MET A 330 -8.81 11.45 8.60
CA MET A 330 -9.48 12.43 7.73
C MET A 330 -8.53 13.07 6.70
N GLU A 331 -7.40 12.43 6.42
CA GLU A 331 -6.39 12.90 5.47
C GLU A 331 -6.48 12.10 4.17
N GLY A 332 -7.51 12.41 3.36
CA GLY A 332 -7.59 11.99 1.97
C GLY A 332 -6.52 12.67 1.09
N SER A 333 -6.32 12.14 -0.13
CA SER A 333 -5.32 12.62 -1.08
C SER A 333 -5.55 14.06 -1.59
N SER A 334 -6.75 14.62 -1.39
CA SER A 334 -7.20 15.90 -1.95
C SER A 334 -7.12 17.11 -1.01
N ASN A 335 -6.46 17.02 0.15
CA ASN A 335 -6.50 18.03 1.24
C ASN A 335 -7.90 18.32 1.82
N GLU A 336 -8.94 17.61 1.37
CA GLU A 336 -10.28 17.68 1.93
C GLU A 336 -10.34 16.83 3.22
N GLU A 337 -11.06 17.31 4.25
CA GLU A 337 -11.26 16.57 5.51
C GLU A 337 -12.27 15.43 5.32
N LYS A 338 -11.82 14.37 4.64
CA LYS A 338 -12.58 13.16 4.34
C LYS A 338 -11.89 11.94 4.89
N ASP A 339 -12.70 10.97 5.33
CA ASP A 339 -12.17 9.63 5.59
C ASP A 339 -11.87 8.87 4.30
N ILE A 340 -11.26 7.68 4.45
CA ILE A 340 -10.92 6.84 3.30
C ILE A 340 -12.13 6.37 2.50
N SER A 341 -13.35 6.38 3.07
CA SER A 341 -14.62 6.07 2.39
C SER A 341 -15.24 7.27 1.67
N GLY A 342 -14.57 8.43 1.70
CA GLY A 342 -15.02 9.65 1.05
C GLY A 342 -16.08 10.44 1.82
N ASN A 343 -16.40 10.05 3.05
CA ASN A 343 -17.34 10.79 3.90
C ASN A 343 -16.64 12.03 4.46
N TYR A 344 -17.30 13.19 4.41
CA TYR A 344 -16.76 14.43 4.97
C TYR A 344 -16.89 14.47 6.50
N PHE A 345 -15.91 15.09 7.15
CA PHE A 345 -15.90 15.26 8.60
C PHE A 345 -17.09 16.08 9.11
N GLU A 346 -17.49 17.11 8.37
CA GLU A 346 -18.64 17.97 8.72
C GLU A 346 -19.94 17.18 8.77
N ASP A 347 -20.22 16.37 7.74
CA ASP A 347 -21.39 15.50 7.68
C ASP A 347 -21.39 14.50 8.83
N PHE A 348 -20.26 13.87 9.09
CA PHE A 348 -20.09 12.94 10.20
C PHE A 348 -20.39 13.61 11.55
N ALA A 349 -19.81 14.78 11.81
CA ALA A 349 -19.97 15.52 13.05
C ALA A 349 -21.41 15.98 13.26
N ALA A 350 -22.10 16.38 12.20
CA ALA A 350 -23.50 16.79 12.23
C ALA A 350 -24.45 15.68 12.71
N ARG A 351 -24.11 14.40 12.51
CA ARG A 351 -24.89 13.25 13.03
C ARG A 351 -24.88 13.16 14.56
N PHE A 352 -23.92 13.79 15.23
CA PHE A 352 -23.74 13.71 16.68
C PHE A 352 -23.67 15.11 17.32
N PRO A 353 -24.77 15.89 17.31
CA PRO A 353 -24.76 17.30 17.73
C PRO A 353 -24.44 17.52 19.22
N ARG A 354 -24.50 16.46 20.03
CA ARG A 354 -24.19 16.50 21.47
C ARG A 354 -22.73 16.15 21.79
N ILE A 355 -21.94 15.77 20.79
CA ILE A 355 -20.55 15.35 20.95
C ILE A 355 -19.63 16.43 20.41
N GLN A 356 -18.72 16.92 21.24
CA GLN A 356 -17.66 17.82 20.80
C GLN A 356 -16.50 17.02 20.19
N PHE A 357 -16.35 17.06 18.86
CA PHE A 357 -15.19 16.48 18.19
C PHE A 357 -14.00 17.44 18.20
N LYS A 358 -12.80 16.90 18.42
CA LYS A 358 -11.53 17.63 18.32
C LYS A 358 -10.52 16.85 17.48
N VAL A 359 -9.86 17.53 16.55
CA VAL A 359 -8.90 16.89 15.65
C VAL A 359 -7.47 16.99 16.21
N LEU A 360 -6.80 15.84 16.34
CA LEU A 360 -5.41 15.74 16.78
C LEU A 360 -4.45 15.96 15.60
N LYS A 361 -4.15 17.23 15.29
CA LYS A 361 -3.28 17.62 14.15
C LYS A 361 -1.86 17.03 14.19
N LYS A 362 -1.37 16.63 15.37
CA LYS A 362 -0.07 15.97 15.56
C LYS A 362 -0.01 14.52 15.05
N VAL A 363 -1.17 13.89 14.80
CA VAL A 363 -1.27 12.50 14.36
C VAL A 363 -1.78 12.46 12.92
N ASN A 364 -0.86 12.41 11.95
CA ASN A 364 -1.13 12.50 10.51
C ASN A 364 -0.47 11.37 9.68
N SER A 365 -0.89 11.25 8.42
CA SER A 365 -0.47 10.24 7.44
C SER A 365 0.99 10.40 7.03
N THR A 366 1.50 11.64 6.91
CA THR A 366 2.91 11.93 6.65
C THR A 366 3.83 11.27 7.68
N LEU A 367 3.47 11.37 8.96
CA LEU A 367 4.19 10.69 10.03
C LEU A 367 4.10 9.17 9.90
N SER A 368 2.92 8.63 9.59
CA SER A 368 2.71 7.17 9.44
C SER A 368 3.55 6.59 8.30
N ASN A 369 3.49 7.19 7.12
CA ASN A 369 4.18 6.71 5.92
C ASN A 369 5.69 6.74 6.09
N ARG A 370 6.25 7.84 6.61
CA ARG A 370 7.69 7.93 6.88
C ARG A 370 8.16 6.82 7.82
N LYS A 371 7.35 6.46 8.82
CA LYS A 371 7.71 5.40 9.79
C LYS A 371 7.59 3.99 9.23
N LEU A 372 6.68 3.75 8.28
CA LEU A 372 6.63 2.49 7.55
C LEU A 372 7.96 2.25 6.83
N TYR A 373 8.49 3.25 6.12
CA TYR A 373 9.77 3.13 5.41
C TYR A 373 10.99 3.06 6.36
N GLU A 374 11.03 3.86 7.43
CA GLU A 374 12.14 3.82 8.39
C GLU A 374 12.22 2.48 9.16
N LYS A 375 11.08 1.82 9.39
CA LYS A 375 11.00 0.58 10.18
C LYS A 375 10.69 -0.67 9.36
N GLY A 376 10.53 -0.54 8.05
CA GLY A 376 10.20 -1.62 7.13
C GLY A 376 11.35 -2.57 6.79
N TYR A 377 12.56 -2.38 7.33
CA TYR A 377 13.66 -3.33 7.12
C TYR A 377 13.37 -4.68 7.76
N LEU A 378 13.71 -5.77 7.06
CA LEU A 378 13.57 -7.14 7.58
C LEU A 378 14.28 -7.31 8.93
N ARG A 379 15.47 -6.72 9.05
CA ARG A 379 16.26 -6.70 10.28
C ARG A 379 15.47 -6.20 11.48
N ASN A 380 14.75 -5.08 11.34
CA ASN A 380 13.94 -4.53 12.43
C ASN A 380 12.79 -5.47 12.79
N TYR A 381 12.18 -6.15 11.81
CA TYR A 381 11.15 -7.13 12.10
C TYR A 381 11.71 -8.32 12.90
N VAL A 382 12.86 -8.86 12.49
CA VAL A 382 13.45 -10.03 13.16
C VAL A 382 14.02 -9.67 14.53
N GLU A 383 14.89 -8.66 14.61
CA GLU A 383 15.58 -8.29 15.86
C GLU A 383 14.65 -7.55 16.83
N ASP A 384 13.96 -6.50 16.36
CA ASP A 384 13.22 -5.58 17.25
C ASP A 384 11.78 -6.00 17.53
N TYR A 385 11.17 -6.87 16.70
CA TYR A 385 9.81 -7.38 16.90
C TYR A 385 9.81 -8.85 17.35
N LEU A 386 10.29 -9.76 16.51
CA LEU A 386 10.26 -11.21 16.81
C LEU A 386 11.19 -11.57 17.98
N GLY A 387 12.35 -10.92 18.08
CA GLY A 387 13.30 -11.08 19.17
C GLY A 387 12.92 -10.37 20.47
N ASN A 388 11.88 -9.52 20.46
CA ASN A 388 11.56 -8.68 21.60
C ASN A 388 10.53 -9.33 22.54
N PRO A 389 10.85 -9.60 23.82
CA PRO A 389 9.89 -10.21 24.75
C PRO A 389 8.60 -9.41 24.94
N LEU A 390 8.63 -8.09 24.75
CA LEU A 390 7.44 -7.24 24.87
C LEU A 390 6.46 -7.43 23.71
N SER A 391 6.86 -7.98 22.55
CA SER A 391 5.94 -8.20 21.43
C SER A 391 4.86 -9.20 21.80
N LYS A 392 5.22 -10.29 22.49
CA LYS A 392 4.25 -11.26 23.05
C LYS A 392 3.26 -10.62 24.01
N LYS A 393 3.75 -9.74 24.90
CA LYS A 393 2.88 -8.98 25.81
C LYS A 393 1.93 -8.08 25.03
N PHE A 394 2.44 -7.38 24.02
CA PHE A 394 1.65 -6.52 23.15
C PHE A 394 0.55 -7.29 22.41
N GLU A 395 0.86 -8.43 21.81
CA GLU A 395 -0.08 -9.29 21.10
C GLU A 395 -1.16 -9.88 22.05
N SER A 396 -0.80 -10.17 23.30
CA SER A 396 -1.72 -10.72 24.30
C SER A 396 -2.79 -9.73 24.79
N ILE A 397 -2.64 -8.43 24.51
CA ILE A 397 -3.61 -7.42 24.95
C ILE A 397 -4.90 -7.58 24.16
N ARG A 398 -5.96 -7.95 24.89
CA ARG A 398 -7.31 -8.10 24.35
C ARG A 398 -7.86 -6.75 23.90
N LEU A 399 -8.52 -6.76 22.75
CA LEU A 399 -9.25 -5.61 22.25
C LEU A 399 -10.64 -5.60 22.90
N PRO A 400 -11.18 -4.43 23.27
CA PRO A 400 -12.57 -4.32 23.75
C PRO A 400 -13.54 -4.71 22.63
N ASN A 401 -14.54 -5.54 22.91
CA ASN A 401 -15.58 -5.87 21.93
C ASN A 401 -16.43 -4.64 21.57
#